data_AF-A0A8J9RQN6-F1
#
_entry.id   AF-A0A8J9RQN6-F1
#
_cell.length_a   1.000
_cell.length_b   1.000
_cell.length_c   1.000
_cell.angle_alpha   90.00
_cell.angle_beta   90.00
_cell.angle_gamma   90.00
#
_symmetry.space_group_name_H-M   'P 1'
#
loop_
_entity.id
_entity.type
_entity.pdbx_description
1 polymer ?
#
loop_
_entity_poly.entity_id
_entity_poly.type
_entity_poly.pdbx_seq_one_letter_code
_entity_poly.pdbx_strand_id
1 'polypeptide(L)'
;METTVQAGIVWQYYGEQSTFWFHHLAKERQSRTEIKPLRTGGAPDSPPVLLDTPAGRNQGSTLLRDFYSGDSATGLFAARPVSQPAQAELLEALDKSLTPEAAATAEGTSGDGSIPLTELEAALRSMPRGKAPGLDGIPYEFYQRW
;
A
#
# COMPACT_ATOMS: atom_id res chain seq x y z
N MET A 1 -33.28 11.02 -21.78
CA MET A 1 -32.82 11.20 -20.39
C MET A 1 -31.36 10.82 -20.37
N GLU A 2 -30.46 11.80 -20.27
CA GLU A 2 -29.02 11.57 -20.21
C GLU A 2 -28.66 11.02 -18.82
N THR A 3 -28.14 9.79 -18.78
CA THR A 3 -27.65 9.19 -17.55
C THR A 3 -26.22 9.66 -17.32
N THR A 4 -26.06 10.70 -16.51
CA THR A 4 -24.75 11.17 -16.07
C THR A 4 -24.20 10.23 -15.01
N VAL A 5 -23.15 9.49 -15.33
CA VAL A 5 -22.44 8.64 -14.35
C VAL A 5 -21.22 9.40 -13.84
N GLN A 6 -21.06 9.45 -12.52
CA GLN A 6 -19.93 10.13 -11.88
C GLN A 6 -18.61 9.44 -12.28
N ALA A 7 -17.61 10.21 -12.72
CA ALA A 7 -16.33 9.69 -13.23
C ALA A 7 -15.62 8.73 -12.25
N GLY A 8 -15.80 8.94 -10.94
CA GLY A 8 -15.25 8.05 -9.91
C GLY A 8 -15.82 6.62 -9.96
N ILE A 9 -17.12 6.48 -10.28
CA ILE A 9 -17.78 5.16 -10.39
C ILE A 9 -17.28 4.42 -11.63
N VAL A 10 -17.03 5.13 -12.73
CA VAL A 10 -16.47 4.56 -13.96
C VAL A 10 -15.04 4.07 -13.75
N TRP A 11 -14.21 4.84 -13.03
CA TRP A 11 -12.83 4.44 -12.70
C TRP A 11 -12.80 3.21 -11.78
N GLN A 12 -13.67 3.15 -10.78
CA GLN A 12 -13.70 2.04 -9.84
C GLN A 12 -14.20 0.74 -10.49
N TYR A 13 -15.13 0.81 -11.44
CA TYR A 13 -15.66 -0.38 -12.13
C TYR A 13 -14.83 -0.83 -13.34
N TYR A 14 -14.24 0.10 -14.10
CA TYR A 14 -13.53 -0.20 -15.36
C TYR A 14 -12.02 0.01 -15.27
N GLY A 15 -11.53 0.84 -14.35
CA GLY A 15 -10.10 1.09 -14.13
C GLY A 15 -9.41 -0.05 -13.35
N GLU A 16 -10.14 -0.78 -12.51
CA GLU A 16 -9.62 -1.95 -11.77
C GLU A 16 -9.63 -3.26 -12.60
N GLN A 17 -10.20 -3.25 -13.80
CA GLN A 17 -10.14 -4.40 -14.71
C GLN A 17 -8.85 -4.33 -15.53
N SER A 18 -7.78 -4.97 -15.05
CA SER A 18 -6.63 -5.27 -15.93
C SER A 18 -7.09 -6.27 -16.98
N THR A 19 -7.53 -5.77 -18.14
CA THR A 19 -7.83 -6.65 -19.24
C THR A 19 -6.53 -7.14 -19.85
N PHE A 20 -6.47 -8.43 -20.16
CA PHE A 20 -5.52 -9.04 -21.10
C PHE A 20 -5.28 -8.15 -22.34
N TRP A 21 -6.30 -7.39 -22.73
CA TRP A 21 -6.28 -6.36 -23.77
C TRP A 21 -5.23 -5.24 -23.55
N PHE A 22 -5.03 -4.71 -22.34
CA PHE A 22 -3.96 -3.71 -22.10
C PHE A 22 -2.55 -4.29 -22.24
N HIS A 23 -2.34 -5.52 -21.77
CA HIS A 23 -1.09 -6.24 -22.00
C HIS A 23 -0.89 -6.60 -23.49
N HIS A 24 -1.98 -6.76 -24.25
CA HIS A 24 -1.94 -7.03 -25.69
C HIS A 24 -1.80 -5.76 -26.55
N LEU A 25 -2.16 -4.58 -26.03
CA LEU A 25 -1.95 -3.29 -26.71
C LEU A 25 -0.51 -2.82 -26.62
N ALA A 26 0.17 -3.08 -25.50
CA ALA A 26 1.60 -2.87 -25.36
C ALA A 26 2.39 -4.02 -26.02
N LYS A 27 2.18 -4.25 -27.33
CA LYS A 27 3.04 -5.18 -28.10
C LYS A 27 4.47 -4.68 -28.17
N GLU A 28 4.66 -3.37 -28.08
CA GLU A 28 5.96 -2.77 -27.88
C GLU A 28 6.29 -2.76 -26.39
N ARG A 29 7.38 -3.46 -26.05
CA ARG A 29 7.97 -3.41 -24.73
C ARG A 29 8.32 -1.96 -24.45
N GLN A 30 7.62 -1.32 -23.51
CA GLN A 30 7.96 0.04 -23.10
C GLN A 30 9.44 0.10 -22.75
N SER A 31 10.13 1.14 -23.22
CA SER A 31 11.52 1.37 -22.87
C SER A 31 11.63 1.45 -21.35
N ARG A 32 12.66 0.80 -20.78
CA ARG A 32 12.88 0.79 -19.33
C ARG A 32 12.97 2.23 -18.82
N THR A 33 12.00 2.65 -18.02
CA THR A 33 12.10 3.88 -17.23
C THR A 33 12.93 3.57 -15.99
N GLU A 34 14.07 4.24 -15.84
CA GLU A 34 14.94 4.08 -14.69
C GLU A 34 14.80 5.28 -13.74
N ILE A 35 14.48 5.00 -12.48
CA ILE A 35 14.57 5.99 -11.40
C ILE A 35 16.05 6.10 -11.01
N LYS A 36 16.67 7.24 -11.28
CA LYS A 36 18.11 7.46 -11.07
C LYS A 36 18.44 8.06 -9.70
N PRO A 37 17.77 9.14 -9.25
CA PRO A 37 17.84 9.58 -7.86
C PRO A 37 16.54 9.31 -7.09
N LEU A 38 16.67 8.84 -5.85
CA LEU A 38 15.61 8.82 -4.84
C LEU A 38 15.73 10.08 -3.95
N ARG A 39 14.63 10.80 -3.74
CA ARG A 39 14.58 11.93 -2.79
C ARG A 39 14.46 11.40 -1.36
N THR A 40 15.17 12.03 -0.43
CA THR A 40 15.33 11.53 0.96
C THR A 40 14.58 12.35 2.01
N GLY A 41 13.70 13.25 1.60
CA GLY A 41 12.94 14.10 2.52
C GLY A 41 11.91 14.96 1.79
N GLY A 42 11.06 15.64 2.57
CA GLY A 42 10.04 16.55 2.03
C GLY A 42 10.58 17.92 1.62
N ALA A 43 11.82 18.26 2.00
CA ALA A 43 12.45 19.52 1.63
C ALA A 43 13.06 19.44 0.22
N PRO A 44 12.95 20.51 -0.59
CA PRO A 44 13.53 20.56 -1.94
C PRO A 44 15.04 20.29 -1.98
N ASP A 45 15.76 20.63 -0.91
CA ASP A 45 17.22 20.58 -0.84
C ASP A 45 17.76 19.30 -0.19
N SER A 46 16.89 18.33 0.14
CA SER A 46 17.34 17.06 0.71
C SER A 46 18.25 16.32 -0.29
N PRO A 47 19.46 15.88 0.11
CA PRO A 47 20.41 15.26 -0.80
C PRO A 47 19.84 13.94 -1.37
N PRO A 48 19.85 13.73 -2.69
CA PRO A 48 19.31 12.53 -3.28
C PRO A 48 20.23 11.32 -3.03
N VAL A 49 19.64 10.12 -3.01
CA VAL A 49 20.38 8.86 -3.11
C VAL A 49 20.39 8.41 -4.56
N LEU A 50 21.57 8.23 -5.12
CA LEU A 50 21.75 7.69 -6.47
C LEU A 50 21.55 6.16 -6.46
N LEU A 51 20.74 5.64 -7.39
CA LEU A 51 20.37 4.21 -7.47
C LEU A 51 21.15 3.46 -8.57
N ASP A 52 22.24 4.06 -9.06
CA ASP A 52 23.10 3.52 -10.11
C ASP A 52 24.10 2.46 -9.60
N THR A 53 24.45 2.52 -8.30
CA THR A 53 25.36 1.56 -7.65
C THR A 53 24.61 0.57 -6.73
N PRO A 54 25.18 -0.63 -6.45
CA PRO A 54 24.62 -1.55 -5.46
C PRO A 54 24.48 -0.93 -4.07
N ALA A 55 25.48 -0.16 -3.62
CA ALA A 55 25.43 0.53 -2.34
C ALA A 55 24.27 1.55 -2.28
N GLY A 56 24.12 2.34 -3.35
CA GLY A 56 23.02 3.29 -3.49
C GLY A 56 21.64 2.63 -3.52
N ARG A 57 21.50 1.47 -4.17
CA ARG A 57 20.26 0.68 -4.14
C ARG A 57 19.93 0.13 -2.76
N ASN A 58 20.93 -0.36 -2.02
CA ASN A 58 20.73 -0.82 -0.65
C ASN A 58 20.29 0.33 0.26
N GLN A 59 20.93 1.50 0.13
CA GLN A 59 20.53 2.70 0.86
C GLN A 59 19.11 3.14 0.47
N GLY A 60 18.78 3.14 -0.83
CA GLY A 60 17.42 3.43 -1.31
C GLY A 60 16.38 2.45 -0.78
N SER A 61 16.70 1.16 -0.72
CA SER A 61 15.83 0.12 -0.15
C SER A 61 15.55 0.38 1.33
N THR A 62 16.57 0.73 2.11
CA THR A 62 16.41 1.10 3.52
C THR A 62 15.48 2.31 3.66
N LEU A 63 15.69 3.36 2.84
CA LEU A 63 14.87 4.56 2.88
C LEU A 63 13.41 4.30 2.51
N LEU A 64 13.16 3.48 1.47
CA LEU A 64 11.80 3.12 1.07
C LEU A 64 11.11 2.30 2.16
N ARG A 65 11.81 1.34 2.76
CA ARG A 65 11.31 0.58 3.91
C ARG A 65 10.95 1.52 5.07
N ASP A 66 11.85 2.41 5.45
CA ASP A 66 11.65 3.31 6.58
C ASP A 66 10.56 4.34 6.30
N PHE A 67 10.38 4.75 5.04
CA PHE A 67 9.29 5.62 4.62
C PHE A 67 7.92 4.96 4.79
N TYR A 68 7.78 3.66 4.51
CA TYR A 68 6.50 2.96 4.71
C TYR A 68 6.38 2.27 6.07
N SER A 69 7.43 2.21 6.88
CA SER A 69 7.38 1.50 8.17
C SER A 69 6.48 2.20 9.19
N GLY A 70 5.63 1.44 9.88
CA GLY A 70 4.89 1.93 11.06
C GLY A 70 5.79 2.15 12.28
N ASP A 71 6.92 1.44 12.35
CA ASP A 71 7.89 1.54 13.45
C ASP A 71 8.85 2.73 13.30
N SER A 72 8.92 3.31 12.10
CA SER A 72 9.74 4.47 11.82
C SER A 72 9.05 5.73 12.35
N ALA A 73 9.75 6.54 13.14
CA ALA A 73 9.20 7.78 13.70
C ALA A 73 8.66 8.77 12.64
N THR A 74 9.17 8.69 11.41
CA THR A 74 8.76 9.52 10.26
C THR A 74 8.06 8.72 9.17
N GLY A 75 7.77 7.44 9.43
CA GLY A 75 7.10 6.58 8.47
C GLY A 75 5.69 7.05 8.16
N LEU A 76 5.25 6.77 6.95
CA LEU A 76 3.93 7.11 6.43
C LEU A 76 2.81 6.50 7.28
N PHE A 77 3.02 5.26 7.71
CA PHE A 77 2.06 4.50 8.53
C PHE A 77 2.38 4.55 10.02
N ALA A 78 3.33 5.40 10.43
CA ALA A 78 3.64 5.57 11.84
C ALA A 78 2.44 6.15 12.60
N ALA A 79 2.16 5.60 13.78
CA ALA A 79 1.12 6.12 14.65
C ALA A 79 1.43 7.58 15.01
N ARG A 80 0.53 8.49 14.66
CA ARG A 80 0.66 9.91 15.00
C ARG A 80 -0.08 10.21 16.30
N PRO A 81 0.37 11.19 17.10
CA PRO A 81 -0.40 11.65 18.25
C PRO A 81 -1.81 12.08 17.82
N VAL A 82 -2.81 11.53 18.49
CA VAL A 82 -4.23 11.88 18.28
C VAL A 82 -4.76 12.54 19.56
N SER A 83 -5.57 13.58 19.37
CA SER A 83 -6.33 14.19 20.46
C SER A 83 -7.36 13.20 20.99
N GLN A 84 -7.17 12.72 22.23
CA GLN A 84 -8.07 11.75 22.85
C GLN A 84 -9.53 12.23 22.92
N PRO A 85 -9.82 13.51 23.27
CA PRO A 85 -11.19 14.02 23.21
C PRO A 85 -11.80 13.99 21.81
N ALA A 86 -11.05 14.39 20.78
CA ALA A 86 -11.55 14.41 19.40
C ALA A 86 -11.73 12.99 18.84
N GLN A 87 -10.87 12.04 19.25
CA GLN A 87 -11.03 10.63 18.92
C GLN A 87 -12.32 10.07 19.53
N ALA A 88 -12.57 10.34 20.82
CA ALA A 88 -13.78 9.89 21.49
C ALA A 88 -15.04 10.47 20.83
N GLU A 89 -15.05 11.78 20.55
CA GLU A 89 -16.16 12.45 19.85
C GLU A 89 -16.45 11.80 18.48
N LEU A 90 -15.41 11.53 17.69
CA LEU A 90 -15.55 10.87 16.40
C LEU A 90 -16.10 9.44 16.55
N LEU A 91 -15.60 8.67 17.50
CA LEU A 91 -16.02 7.28 17.72
C LEU A 91 -17.45 7.19 18.25
N GLU A 92 -17.87 8.11 19.10
CA GLU A 92 -19.25 8.21 19.60
C GLU A 92 -20.26 8.57 18.49
N ALA A 93 -19.82 9.28 17.46
CA ALA A 93 -20.65 9.63 16.31
C ALA A 93 -20.86 8.47 15.32
N LEU A 94 -20.18 7.32 15.51
CA LEU A 94 -20.35 6.15 14.63
C LEU A 94 -21.52 5.28 15.10
N ASP A 95 -22.50 5.07 14.23
CA ASP A 95 -23.66 4.21 14.50
C ASP A 95 -23.35 2.70 14.54
N LYS A 96 -22.11 2.33 14.18
CA LYS A 96 -21.70 0.93 14.04
C LYS A 96 -20.37 0.71 14.73
N SER A 97 -20.39 -0.26 15.64
CA SER A 97 -19.20 -0.80 16.30
C SER A 97 -19.17 -2.32 16.15
N LEU A 98 -17.97 -2.89 16.23
CA LEU A 98 -17.80 -4.33 16.35
C LEU A 98 -18.28 -4.79 17.73
N THR A 99 -18.78 -6.03 17.82
CA THR A 99 -18.98 -6.65 19.15
C THR A 99 -17.62 -6.82 19.83
N PRO A 100 -17.57 -6.89 21.17
CA PRO A 100 -16.30 -7.09 21.89
C PRO A 100 -15.50 -8.30 21.37
N GLU A 101 -16.18 -9.39 20.99
CA GLU A 101 -15.56 -10.61 20.46
C GLU A 101 -14.99 -10.41 19.05
N ALA A 102 -15.73 -9.70 18.18
CA ALA A 102 -15.26 -9.38 16.84
C ALA A 102 -14.08 -8.39 16.87
N ALA A 103 -14.12 -7.42 17.79
CA ALA A 103 -13.01 -6.51 18.03
C ALA A 103 -11.77 -7.27 18.51
N ALA A 104 -11.91 -8.14 19.52
CA ALA A 104 -10.80 -8.96 20.02
C ALA A 104 -10.23 -9.89 18.93
N THR A 105 -11.07 -10.39 18.03
CA THR A 105 -10.62 -11.18 16.88
C THR A 105 -9.81 -10.34 15.89
N ALA A 106 -10.25 -9.11 15.63
CA ALA A 106 -9.58 -8.18 14.71
C ALA A 106 -8.21 -7.72 15.24
N GLU A 107 -8.06 -7.55 16.55
CA GLU A 107 -6.78 -7.19 17.19
C GLU A 107 -5.75 -8.35 17.20
N GLY A 108 -6.16 -9.55 16.77
CA GLY A 108 -5.31 -10.73 16.71
C GLY A 108 -4.94 -11.27 18.09
N THR A 109 -4.09 -12.31 18.11
CA THR A 109 -3.70 -12.99 19.35
C THR A 109 -2.88 -12.12 20.30
N SER A 110 -2.19 -11.12 19.77
CA SER A 110 -1.35 -10.19 20.52
C SER A 110 -2.14 -9.01 21.10
N GLY A 111 -3.35 -8.74 20.60
CA GLY A 111 -4.19 -7.63 21.04
C GLY A 111 -3.69 -6.25 20.62
N ASP A 112 -2.76 -6.18 19.68
CA ASP A 112 -2.12 -4.95 19.18
C ASP A 112 -2.36 -4.73 17.67
N GLY A 113 -3.21 -5.56 17.05
CA GLY A 113 -3.50 -5.53 15.62
C GLY A 113 -2.38 -6.07 14.74
N SER A 114 -1.31 -6.62 15.33
CA SER A 114 -0.23 -7.25 14.55
C SER A 114 -0.69 -8.58 13.95
N ILE A 115 -0.26 -8.82 12.71
CA ILE A 115 -0.52 -10.07 12.00
C ILE A 115 0.74 -10.94 12.08
N PRO A 116 0.65 -12.19 12.57
CA PRO A 116 1.77 -13.12 12.57
C PRO A 116 2.31 -13.36 11.16
N LEU A 117 3.62 -13.53 11.01
CA LEU A 117 4.24 -13.81 9.72
C LEU A 117 3.64 -15.06 9.05
N THR A 118 3.29 -16.09 9.82
CA THR A 118 2.63 -17.30 9.33
C THR A 118 1.25 -17.03 8.74
N GLU A 119 0.50 -16.09 9.31
CA GLU A 119 -0.80 -15.67 8.79
C GLU A 119 -0.63 -14.85 7.51
N LEU A 120 0.35 -13.93 7.47
CA LEU A 120 0.69 -13.19 6.26
C LEU A 120 1.09 -14.13 5.11
N GLU A 121 1.94 -15.12 5.38
CA GLU A 121 2.32 -16.14 4.40
C GLU A 121 1.11 -16.94 3.90
N ALA A 122 0.23 -17.36 4.80
CA ALA A 122 -0.98 -18.09 4.44
C ALA A 122 -1.91 -17.23 3.57
N ALA A 123 -2.10 -15.96 3.94
CA ALA A 123 -2.86 -14.99 3.16
C ALA A 123 -2.30 -14.85 1.74
N LEU A 124 -1.00 -14.57 1.60
CA LEU A 124 -0.33 -14.45 0.31
C LEU A 124 -0.46 -15.72 -0.54
N ARG A 125 -0.34 -16.91 0.07
CA ARG A 125 -0.49 -18.20 -0.65
C ARG A 125 -1.92 -18.48 -1.10
N SER A 126 -2.93 -17.96 -0.39
CA SER A 126 -4.35 -18.15 -0.72
C SER A 126 -4.86 -17.21 -1.83
N MET A 127 -4.11 -16.17 -2.18
CA MET A 127 -4.52 -15.20 -3.19
C MET A 127 -4.65 -15.84 -4.59
N PRO A 128 -5.78 -15.61 -5.29
CA PRO A 128 -6.02 -16.18 -6.61
C PRO A 128 -5.18 -15.48 -7.69
N ARG A 129 -4.67 -16.27 -8.65
CA ARG A 129 -3.84 -15.77 -9.76
C ARG A 129 -4.62 -14.87 -10.71
N GLY A 130 -3.87 -14.01 -11.42
CA GLY A 130 -4.43 -13.19 -12.50
C GLY A 130 -5.30 -12.03 -12.01
N LYS A 131 -5.11 -11.61 -10.75
CA LYS A 131 -5.67 -10.35 -10.25
C LYS A 131 -4.84 -9.18 -10.78
N ALA A 132 -5.53 -8.08 -11.08
CA ALA A 132 -4.90 -6.84 -11.45
C ALA A 132 -3.96 -6.38 -10.31
N PRO A 133 -2.76 -5.87 -10.63
CA PRO A 133 -1.92 -5.25 -9.62
C PRO A 133 -2.62 -3.99 -9.05
N GLY A 134 -2.21 -3.59 -7.85
CA GLY A 134 -2.69 -2.36 -7.23
C GLY A 134 -2.13 -1.11 -7.91
N LEU A 135 -2.31 0.05 -7.28
CA LEU A 135 -1.79 1.34 -7.78
C LEU A 135 -0.26 1.37 -7.89
N ASP A 136 0.44 0.49 -7.19
CA ASP A 136 1.89 0.30 -7.28
C ASP A 136 2.32 -0.43 -8.56
N GLY A 137 1.38 -1.06 -9.29
CA GLY A 137 1.66 -1.85 -10.47
C GLY A 137 2.38 -3.18 -10.19
N ILE A 138 2.53 -3.56 -8.91
CA ILE A 138 3.24 -4.78 -8.52
C ILE A 138 2.22 -5.90 -8.29
N PRO A 139 2.32 -7.04 -9.00
CA PRO A 139 1.39 -8.14 -8.83
C PRO A 139 1.71 -8.90 -7.53
N TYR A 140 0.69 -9.49 -6.90
CA TYR A 140 0.88 -10.17 -5.61
C TYR A 140 1.84 -11.38 -5.71
N GLU A 141 1.98 -11.99 -6.88
CA GLU A 141 2.94 -13.06 -7.16
C GLU A 141 4.39 -12.63 -6.93
N PHE A 142 4.69 -11.33 -6.98
CA PHE A 142 5.98 -10.78 -6.58
C PHE A 142 6.25 -11.06 -5.09
N TYR A 143 5.26 -10.81 -4.23
CA TYR A 143 5.36 -10.99 -2.78
C TYR A 143 5.34 -12.46 -2.34
N GLN A 144 4.97 -13.39 -3.22
CA GLN A 144 5.03 -14.84 -2.91
C GLN A 144 6.44 -15.44 -3.04
N ARG A 145 7.36 -14.74 -3.72
CA ARG A 145 8.68 -15.28 -4.12
C ARG A 145 9.86 -14.73 -3.34
N TRP A 146 9.60 -13.89 -2.33
CA TRP A 146 10.61 -13.25 -1.49
C TRP A 146 10.26 -13.42 -0.03
#